data_AF-A0A250KQA0-F1
#
_entry.id   AF-A0A250KQA0-F1
#
_cell.length_a   1.000
_cell.length_b   1.000
_cell.length_c   1.000
_cell.angle_alpha   90.00
_cell.angle_beta   90.00
_cell.angle_gamma   90.00
#
_symmetry.space_group_name_H-M   'P 1'
#
loop_
_entity.id
_entity.type
_entity.pdbx_description
1 polymer ?
#
loop_
_entity_poly.entity_id
_entity_poly.type
_entity_poly.pdbx_seq_one_letter_code
_entity_poly.pdbx_strand_id
1 'polypeptide(L)'
;MMGNKYIKMGMQKKYDIKKGIKVNDKKSVALSIFLDVSNAFESMQSGWPFRWVTNSGYSAEDLVSDLIGFYRAVNPSVPYVQIFQPVSKDLALQIWDRYGPVGNNKNYSATPFLYPVPPAQGGPMCGILPPELNAVQPAKPGILFMEAK
;
A
#
# COMPACT_ATOMS: atom_id res chain seq x y z
N MET A 1 29.60 13.98 -18.10
CA MET A 1 28.52 14.13 -17.11
C MET A 1 27.81 12.80 -16.98
N MET A 2 27.96 12.13 -15.85
CA MET A 2 27.38 10.82 -15.55
C MET A 2 25.88 10.97 -15.29
N GLY A 3 25.05 10.46 -16.19
CA GLY A 3 23.63 10.26 -15.91
C GLY A 3 23.50 9.14 -14.89
N ASN A 4 22.92 9.44 -13.73
CA ASN A 4 22.48 8.43 -12.77
C ASN A 4 21.50 7.49 -13.49
N LYS A 5 21.97 6.29 -13.84
CA LYS A 5 21.10 5.21 -14.29
C LYS A 5 20.33 4.74 -13.06
N TYR A 6 19.14 5.30 -12.86
CA TYR A 6 18.16 4.74 -11.95
C TYR A 6 17.85 3.31 -12.43
N ILE A 7 18.41 2.30 -11.75
CA ILE A 7 18.05 0.90 -11.99
C ILE A 7 16.59 0.77 -11.55
N LYS A 8 15.66 0.64 -12.51
CA LYS A 8 14.27 0.29 -12.22
C LYS A 8 14.23 -1.18 -11.84
N MET A 9 14.30 -1.46 -10.55
CA MET A 9 14.06 -2.79 -9.99
C MET A 9 12.58 -2.94 -9.69
N GLY A 10 12.02 -4.11 -9.98
CA GLY A 10 10.63 -4.43 -9.70
C GLY A 10 10.51 -5.87 -9.21
N MET A 11 9.46 -6.15 -8.46
CA MET A 11 9.11 -7.52 -8.08
C MET A 11 8.07 -8.07 -9.04
N GLN A 12 8.32 -9.27 -9.54
CA GLN A 12 7.40 -10.00 -10.39
C GLN A 12 7.24 -11.41 -9.84
N LYS A 13 5.98 -11.81 -9.63
CA LYS A 13 5.59 -13.18 -9.31
C LYS A 13 4.64 -13.71 -10.39
N LYS A 14 4.57 -15.04 -10.52
CA LYS A 14 3.65 -15.73 -11.44
C LYS A 14 2.62 -16.50 -10.63
N TYR A 15 1.38 -16.53 -11.11
CA TYR A 15 0.31 -17.25 -10.43
C TYR A 15 -0.53 -18.03 -11.43
N ASP A 16 -0.89 -19.25 -11.04
CA ASP A 16 -1.90 -20.04 -11.72
C ASP A 16 -3.27 -19.70 -11.14
N ILE A 17 -4.23 -19.37 -11.99
CA ILE A 17 -5.58 -18.95 -11.59
C ILE A 17 -6.60 -19.90 -12.19
N LYS A 18 -7.55 -20.36 -11.37
CA LYS A 18 -8.64 -21.22 -11.81
C LYS A 18 -9.49 -20.53 -12.88
N LYS A 19 -9.66 -21.20 -14.03
CA LYS A 19 -10.49 -20.72 -15.13
C LYS A 19 -11.97 -20.68 -14.72
N GLY A 20 -12.71 -19.67 -15.22
CA GLY A 20 -14.17 -19.60 -15.08
C GLY A 20 -14.68 -19.17 -13.70
N ILE A 21 -13.82 -18.62 -12.82
CA ILE A 21 -14.24 -18.09 -11.51
C ILE A 21 -15.14 -16.84 -11.65
N LYS A 22 -15.99 -16.61 -10.66
CA LYS A 22 -16.94 -15.47 -10.64
C LYS A 22 -16.19 -14.15 -10.54
N VAL A 23 -16.84 -13.04 -10.93
CA VAL A 23 -16.22 -11.70 -10.89
C VAL A 23 -15.75 -11.32 -9.48
N ASN A 24 -16.53 -11.64 -8.44
CA ASN A 24 -16.13 -11.37 -7.05
C ASN A 24 -14.90 -12.18 -6.66
N ASP A 25 -14.84 -13.47 -7.03
CA ASP A 25 -13.67 -14.32 -6.79
C ASP A 25 -12.44 -13.78 -7.52
N LYS A 26 -12.60 -13.26 -8.76
CA LYS A 26 -11.50 -12.60 -9.49
C LYS A 26 -10.96 -11.40 -8.72
N LYS A 27 -11.83 -10.55 -8.17
CA LYS A 27 -11.42 -9.39 -7.36
C LYS A 27 -10.69 -9.84 -6.09
N SER A 28 -11.20 -10.86 -5.39
CA SER A 28 -10.56 -11.42 -4.19
C SER A 28 -9.20 -12.04 -4.48
N VAL A 29 -9.06 -12.80 -5.58
CA VAL A 29 -7.77 -13.35 -6.04
C VAL A 29 -6.80 -12.24 -6.42
N ALA A 30 -7.28 -11.24 -7.19
CA ALA A 30 -6.46 -10.11 -7.59
C ALA A 30 -5.94 -9.32 -6.38
N LEU A 31 -6.78 -9.09 -5.37
CA LEU A 31 -6.36 -8.43 -4.13
C LEU A 31 -5.26 -9.21 -3.40
N SER A 32 -5.41 -10.53 -3.29
CA SER A 32 -4.39 -11.37 -2.64
C SER A 32 -3.06 -11.35 -3.37
N ILE A 33 -3.08 -11.48 -4.70
CA ILE A 33 -1.87 -11.39 -5.53
C ILE A 33 -1.23 -10.01 -5.39
N PHE A 34 -2.05 -8.95 -5.45
CA PHE A 34 -1.57 -7.59 -5.35
C PHE A 34 -0.88 -7.32 -4.01
N LEU A 35 -1.52 -7.71 -2.89
CA LEU A 35 -0.93 -7.57 -1.55
C LEU A 35 0.35 -8.40 -1.37
N ASP A 36 0.42 -9.60 -1.95
CA ASP A 36 1.63 -10.44 -1.89
C ASP A 36 2.79 -9.81 -2.67
N VAL A 37 2.54 -9.32 -3.89
CA VAL A 37 3.56 -8.64 -4.70
C VAL A 37 3.99 -7.31 -4.08
N SER A 38 3.04 -6.51 -3.55
CA SER A 38 3.32 -5.28 -2.80
C SER A 38 4.24 -5.55 -1.61
N ASN A 39 3.90 -6.54 -0.77
CA ASN A 39 4.77 -6.90 0.36
C ASN A 39 6.15 -7.37 -0.09
N ALA A 40 6.23 -8.16 -1.16
CA ALA A 40 7.51 -8.60 -1.70
C ALA A 40 8.36 -7.42 -2.21
N PHE A 41 7.73 -6.42 -2.82
CA PHE A 41 8.38 -5.20 -3.29
C PHE A 41 8.89 -4.35 -2.13
N GLU A 42 8.06 -4.09 -1.13
CA GLU A 42 8.45 -3.34 0.07
C GLU A 42 9.57 -4.06 0.85
N SER A 43 9.48 -5.39 0.95
CA SER A 43 10.55 -6.23 1.51
C SER A 43 11.86 -6.06 0.76
N MET A 44 11.84 -6.09 -0.57
CA MET A 44 13.03 -5.85 -1.40
C MET A 44 13.62 -4.46 -1.16
N GLN A 45 12.80 -3.41 -1.09
CA GLN A 45 13.26 -2.05 -0.81
C GLN A 45 13.80 -1.87 0.59
N SER A 46 13.30 -2.64 1.56
CA SER A 46 13.81 -2.68 2.93
C SER A 46 15.07 -3.54 3.10
N GLY A 47 15.44 -4.33 2.09
CA GLY A 47 16.56 -5.26 2.11
C GLY A 47 17.91 -4.65 1.75
N TRP A 48 19.00 -5.39 1.99
CA TRP A 48 20.34 -5.02 1.52
C TRP A 48 20.47 -5.26 0.01
N PRO A 49 21.11 -4.38 -0.79
CA PRO A 49 21.84 -3.16 -0.39
C PRO A 49 20.97 -1.89 -0.34
N PHE A 50 19.66 -1.96 -0.65
CA PHE A 50 18.78 -0.80 -0.78
C PHE A 50 18.59 -0.02 0.52
N ARG A 51 18.60 -0.69 1.67
CA ARG A 51 18.53 -0.05 2.99
C ARG A 51 19.73 0.85 3.31
N TRP A 52 20.86 0.67 2.61
CA TRP A 52 22.05 1.53 2.76
C TRP A 52 21.96 2.82 1.94
N VAL A 53 21.11 2.83 0.90
CA VAL A 53 20.92 3.98 0.00
C VAL A 53 19.63 4.74 0.33
N THR A 54 18.58 4.05 0.78
CA THR A 54 17.27 4.62 1.11
C THR A 54 16.66 3.93 2.33
N ASN A 55 15.86 4.65 3.12
CA ASN A 55 14.99 4.04 4.15
C ASN A 55 13.53 3.98 3.64
N SER A 56 13.32 3.67 2.35
CA SER A 56 12.02 3.85 1.68
C SER A 56 11.02 2.72 1.92
N GLY A 57 11.46 1.47 2.03
CA GLY A 57 10.53 0.34 2.12
C GLY A 57 9.68 0.36 3.41
N TYR A 58 8.40 0.03 3.30
CA TYR A 58 7.42 0.01 4.38
C TYR A 58 7.27 1.34 5.13
N SER A 59 7.39 2.48 4.44
CA SER A 59 6.93 3.77 4.94
C SER A 59 5.46 3.70 5.36
N ALA A 60 5.04 4.61 6.23
CA ALA A 60 3.73 4.56 6.88
C ALA A 60 2.55 4.42 5.90
N GLU A 61 2.70 5.01 4.72
CA GLU A 61 1.73 5.09 3.65
C GLU A 61 1.82 3.97 2.62
N ASP A 62 2.90 3.20 2.52
CA ASP A 62 3.19 2.38 1.33
C ASP A 62 2.09 1.34 1.07
N LEU A 63 1.89 0.41 2.00
CA LEU A 63 0.87 -0.64 1.86
C LEU A 63 -0.57 -0.10 1.81
N VAL A 64 -0.82 1.05 2.45
CA VAL A 64 -2.12 1.71 2.43
C VAL A 64 -2.38 2.36 1.07
N SER A 65 -1.36 2.96 0.48
CA SER A 65 -1.40 3.58 -0.85
C SER A 65 -1.56 2.55 -1.94
N ASP A 66 -0.88 1.41 -1.80
CA ASP A 66 -1.07 0.23 -2.63
C ASP A 66 -2.52 -0.24 -2.59
N LEU A 67 -3.10 -0.41 -1.40
CA LEU A 67 -4.49 -0.80 -1.23
C LEU A 67 -5.45 0.20 -1.91
N ILE A 68 -5.24 1.50 -1.71
CA ILE A 68 -6.02 2.55 -2.37
C ILE A 68 -5.89 2.44 -3.89
N GLY A 69 -4.69 2.22 -4.41
CA GLY A 69 -4.43 2.02 -5.83
C GLY A 69 -5.20 0.83 -6.42
N PHE A 70 -5.19 -0.31 -5.71
CA PHE A 70 -5.98 -1.48 -6.08
C PHE A 70 -7.47 -1.14 -6.20
N TYR A 71 -8.04 -0.52 -5.16
CA TYR A 71 -9.47 -0.20 -5.12
C TYR A 71 -9.89 0.79 -6.21
N ARG A 72 -9.05 1.79 -6.48
CA ARG A 72 -9.25 2.72 -7.62
C ARG A 72 -9.29 1.99 -8.96
N ALA A 73 -8.48 0.94 -9.12
CA ALA A 73 -8.46 0.16 -10.36
C ALA A 73 -9.68 -0.78 -10.50
N VAL A 74 -10.11 -1.43 -9.42
CA VAL A 74 -11.21 -2.42 -9.49
C VAL A 74 -12.61 -1.81 -9.37
N ASN A 75 -12.73 -0.60 -8.79
CA ASN A 75 -13.99 0.12 -8.58
C ASN A 75 -13.86 1.61 -8.95
N PRO A 76 -13.57 1.97 -10.22
CA PRO A 76 -13.24 3.34 -10.62
C PRO A 76 -14.39 4.35 -10.45
N SER A 77 -15.64 3.88 -10.35
CA SER A 77 -16.81 4.74 -10.17
C SER A 77 -16.95 5.28 -8.73
N VAL A 78 -16.19 4.76 -7.77
CA VAL A 78 -16.22 5.23 -6.38
C VAL A 78 -15.45 6.55 -6.25
N PRO A 79 -16.03 7.61 -5.67
CA PRO A 79 -15.38 8.92 -5.57
C PRO A 79 -14.37 8.97 -4.40
N TYR A 80 -13.28 8.20 -4.50
CA TYR A 80 -12.28 8.05 -3.43
C TYR A 80 -11.73 9.36 -2.86
N VAL A 81 -11.52 10.39 -3.70
CA VAL A 81 -11.03 11.71 -3.23
C VAL A 81 -12.05 12.38 -2.30
N GLN A 82 -13.34 12.24 -2.59
CA GLN A 82 -14.41 12.81 -1.76
C GLN A 82 -14.57 12.03 -0.45
N ILE A 83 -14.28 10.73 -0.46
CA ILE A 83 -14.32 9.87 0.73
C ILE A 83 -13.13 10.16 1.65
N PHE A 84 -11.91 10.25 1.10
CA PHE A 84 -10.71 10.46 1.91
C PHE A 84 -10.49 11.90 2.36
N GLN A 85 -11.10 12.87 1.67
CA GLN A 85 -11.03 14.29 2.03
C GLN A 85 -9.58 14.75 2.32
N PRO A 86 -8.70 14.73 1.30
CA PRO A 86 -7.30 15.07 1.52
C PRO A 86 -7.17 16.46 2.15
N VAL A 87 -6.32 16.54 3.17
CA VAL A 87 -6.01 17.80 3.84
C VAL A 87 -5.31 18.78 2.90
N SER A 88 -5.30 20.06 3.26
CA SER A 88 -4.51 21.06 2.53
C SER A 88 -3.02 20.72 2.57
N LYS A 89 -2.28 21.18 1.56
CA LYS A 89 -0.82 21.01 1.50
C LYS A 89 -0.13 21.57 2.76
N ASP A 90 -0.56 22.75 3.21
CA ASP A 90 0.02 23.39 4.39
C ASP A 90 -0.20 22.55 5.66
N LEU A 91 -1.36 21.92 5.80
CA LEU A 91 -1.63 21.04 6.93
C LEU A 91 -0.83 19.73 6.83
N ALA A 92 -0.71 19.15 5.64
CA ALA A 92 0.14 17.99 5.41
C ALA A 92 1.62 18.27 5.77
N LEU A 93 2.13 19.46 5.41
CA LEU A 93 3.48 19.89 5.78
C LEU A 93 3.63 20.09 7.29
N GLN A 94 2.64 20.68 7.97
CA GLN A 94 2.67 20.79 9.44
C GLN A 94 2.71 19.42 10.14
N ILE A 95 1.95 18.44 9.63
CA ILE A 95 2.00 17.06 10.14
C ILE A 95 3.39 16.46 9.89
N TRP A 96 3.94 16.63 8.68
CA TRP A 96 5.28 16.16 8.33
C TRP A 96 6.36 16.78 9.22
N ASP A 97 6.33 18.09 9.44
CA ASP A 97 7.31 18.80 10.27
C ASP A 97 7.25 18.35 11.74
N ARG A 98 6.06 17.98 12.22
CA ARG A 98 5.85 17.52 13.60
C ARG A 98 6.26 16.07 13.83
N TYR A 99 5.86 15.16 12.95
CA TYR A 99 6.04 13.72 13.11
C TYR A 99 7.24 13.16 12.35
N GLY A 100 7.93 14.02 11.60
CA GLY A 100 9.06 13.69 10.78
C GLY A 100 8.67 13.00 9.47
N PRO A 101 9.68 12.66 8.65
CA PRO A 101 9.47 11.95 7.40
C PRO A 101 8.68 10.66 7.59
N VAL A 102 7.69 10.45 6.73
CA VAL A 102 6.86 9.23 6.72
C VAL A 102 7.67 7.94 6.64
N GLY A 103 8.81 7.94 5.96
CA GLY A 103 9.72 6.80 5.89
C GLY A 103 10.38 6.39 7.21
N ASN A 104 10.37 7.27 8.22
CA ASN A 104 10.82 6.90 9.58
C ASN A 104 9.73 6.17 10.38
N ASN A 105 8.46 6.29 9.96
CA ASN A 105 7.33 5.60 10.55
C ASN A 105 7.06 4.33 9.74
N LYS A 106 7.45 3.17 10.26
CA LYS A 106 7.30 1.91 9.51
C LYS A 106 5.93 1.28 9.70
N ASN A 107 5.30 0.87 8.60
CA ASN A 107 4.00 0.19 8.60
C ASN A 107 4.06 -1.07 7.74
N TYR A 108 4.06 -2.22 8.41
CA TYR A 108 4.08 -3.55 7.79
C TYR A 108 2.66 -4.11 7.56
N SER A 109 1.64 -3.29 7.72
CA SER A 109 0.23 -3.66 7.52
C SER A 109 -0.46 -2.67 6.59
N ALA A 110 -1.61 -3.06 6.03
CA ALA A 110 -2.48 -2.13 5.31
C ALA A 110 -3.36 -1.28 6.24
N THR A 111 -3.09 -1.28 7.56
CA THR A 111 -3.82 -0.46 8.53
C THR A 111 -3.27 0.96 8.49
N PRO A 112 -4.09 2.00 8.29
CA PRO A 112 -3.60 3.36 8.19
C PRO A 112 -3.10 3.87 9.55
N PHE A 113 -2.05 4.69 9.52
CA PHE A 113 -1.72 5.54 10.67
C PHE A 113 -2.49 6.85 10.58
N LEU A 114 -3.13 7.23 11.67
CA LEU A 114 -3.81 8.50 11.86
C LEU A 114 -2.89 9.42 12.66
N TYR A 115 -2.56 10.54 12.06
CA TYR A 115 -1.70 11.55 12.66
C TYR A 115 -2.58 12.64 13.29
N PRO A 116 -2.42 12.92 14.60
CA PRO A 116 -3.15 14.01 15.24
C PRO A 116 -2.87 15.34 14.56
N VAL A 117 -3.94 16.04 14.19
CA VAL A 117 -3.84 17.36 13.57
C VAL A 117 -3.61 18.42 14.66
N PRO A 118 -2.58 19.28 14.57
CA PRO A 118 -2.38 20.37 15.52
C PRO A 118 -3.66 21.19 15.71
N PRO A 119 -4.02 21.58 16.94
CA PRO A 119 -3.22 21.53 18.17
C PRO A 119 -3.31 20.20 18.95
N ALA A 120 -3.95 19.16 18.40
CA ALA A 120 -4.05 17.87 19.08
C ALA A 120 -2.66 17.32 19.43
N GLN A 121 -2.55 16.76 20.64
CA GLN A 121 -1.32 16.17 21.13
C GLN A 121 -1.33 14.64 20.97
N GLY A 122 -0.15 14.03 21.10
CA GLY A 122 0.04 12.58 20.95
C GLY A 122 0.77 12.20 19.65
N GLY A 123 1.06 10.90 19.54
CA GLY A 123 1.73 10.29 18.40
C GLY A 123 0.74 9.71 17.37
N PRO A 124 1.25 9.18 16.25
CA PRO A 124 0.45 8.46 15.26
C PRO A 124 -0.21 7.22 15.90
N MET A 125 -1.45 6.93 15.52
CA MET A 125 -2.21 5.78 16.02
C MET A 125 -2.76 4.93 14.87
N CYS A 126 -2.99 3.64 15.08
CA CYS A 126 -3.66 2.81 14.09
C CYS A 126 -5.11 3.28 13.90
N GLY A 127 -5.50 3.47 12.65
CA GLY A 127 -6.87 3.80 12.24
C GLY A 127 -7.65 2.60 11.75
N ILE A 128 -8.88 2.87 11.32
CA ILE A 128 -9.77 1.90 10.68
C ILE A 128 -9.86 2.27 9.20
N LEU A 129 -9.74 1.27 8.32
CA LEU A 129 -9.97 1.47 6.89
C LEU A 129 -11.44 1.82 6.63
N PRO A 130 -11.74 2.81 5.79
CA PRO A 130 -13.09 3.07 5.32
C PRO A 130 -13.70 1.80 4.69
N PRO A 131 -15.03 1.58 4.80
CA PRO A 131 -15.70 0.39 4.26
C PRO A 131 -15.41 0.15 2.77
N GLU A 132 -15.20 1.22 2.00
CA GLU A 132 -14.90 1.16 0.56
C GLU A 132 -13.54 0.52 0.25
N LEU A 133 -12.59 0.59 1.19
CA LEU A 133 -11.30 -0.11 1.13
C LEU A 133 -11.33 -1.49 1.79
N ASN A 134 -12.50 -1.95 2.21
CA ASN A 134 -12.70 -3.28 2.80
C ASN A 134 -13.80 -4.10 2.08
N ALA A 135 -14.28 -3.61 0.93
CA ALA A 135 -15.37 -4.22 0.17
C ALA A 135 -14.99 -5.56 -0.50
N VAL A 136 -13.70 -5.80 -0.72
CA VAL A 136 -13.17 -7.05 -1.26
C VAL A 136 -12.30 -7.71 -0.19
N GLN A 137 -12.61 -8.96 0.13
CA GLN A 137 -11.79 -9.76 1.03
C GLN A 137 -10.76 -10.56 0.23
N PRO A 138 -9.48 -10.62 0.65
CA PRO A 138 -8.46 -11.38 -0.05
C PRO A 138 -8.79 -12.88 -0.04
N ALA A 139 -8.66 -13.53 -1.19
CA ALA A 139 -8.77 -14.99 -1.30
C ALA A 139 -7.58 -15.68 -0.63
N LYS A 140 -7.81 -16.87 -0.05
CA LYS A 140 -6.72 -17.73 0.43
C LYS A 140 -6.07 -18.47 -0.76
N PRO A 141 -4.74 -18.53 -0.86
CA PRO A 141 -4.06 -19.38 -1.85
C PRO A 141 -4.51 -20.84 -1.76
N GLY A 142 -4.50 -21.54 -2.90
CA GLY A 142 -4.95 -22.92 -3.06
C GLY A 142 -5.96 -23.06 -4.20
N ILE A 143 -7.24 -23.22 -3.85
CA ILE A 143 -8.29 -23.66 -4.78
C ILE A 143 -8.53 -22.70 -5.95
N LEU A 144 -8.51 -21.38 -5.68
CA LEU A 144 -8.80 -20.36 -6.70
C LEU A 144 -7.56 -19.88 -7.43
N PHE A 145 -6.42 -19.85 -6.74
CA PHE A 145 -5.14 -19.42 -7.29
C PHE A 145 -3.98 -19.94 -6.44
N MET A 146 -2.80 -20.07 -7.04
CA MET A 146 -1.57 -20.39 -6.33
C MET A 146 -0.36 -19.74 -7.02
N GLU A 147 0.69 -19.43 -6.25
CA GLU A 147 1.95 -18.96 -6.83
C GLU A 147 2.57 -20.10 -7.65
N ALA A 148 2.89 -19.81 -8.91
CA ALA A 148 3.57 -20.74 -9.80
C ALA A 148 5.04 -20.79 -9.44
N LYS A 149 5.63 -21.99 -9.47
CA LYS A 149 7.06 -22.21 -9.20
C LYS A 149 7.93 -21.80 -10.39
#